data_AF-A0A5E4Q2H4-F1
#
_entry.id   AF-A0A5E4Q2H4-F1
#
_cell.length_a   1.000
_cell.length_b   1.000
_cell.length_c   1.000
_cell.angle_alpha   90.00
_cell.angle_beta   90.00
_cell.angle_gamma   90.00
#
_symmetry.space_group_name_H-M   'P 1'
#
loop_
_entity.id
_entity.type
_entity.pdbx_description
1 polymer ?
#
loop_
_entity_poly.entity_id
_entity_poly.type
_entity_poly.pdbx_seq_one_letter_code
_entity_poly.pdbx_strand_id
1 'polypeptide(L)'
;MSEINTVIIRFMTAKLLTLYHSLQVILFLLVTWLKNPFRNPWSVKLKLEPPARLTDPKYGTHKYLKANNIKLHYVESGDPTKPLMCIAIDMRGYGDSEKPEGIEHYKLNTLAADLRDLVRQLGALTPPINYYRANFGYSSELKPQDQQPVPFLFAHGSNEKYLNAKIRENIKTLYQHVEIAIIEDSGHFTQQEDPEKVNKLIRDFLAKQNL
;
A
#
# COMPACT_ATOMS: atom_id res chain seq x y z
N MET A 1 30.54 29.60 19.60
CA MET A 1 29.89 30.05 18.35
C MET A 1 28.58 30.69 18.72
N SER A 2 28.29 31.92 18.26
CA SER A 2 27.05 32.62 18.60
C SER A 2 25.84 31.96 17.94
N GLU A 3 24.69 32.04 18.59
CA GLU A 3 23.40 31.53 18.09
C GLU A 3 23.06 32.07 16.69
N ILE A 4 23.45 33.33 16.42
CA ILE A 4 23.34 34.00 15.12
C ILE A 4 24.13 33.26 14.03
N ASN A 5 25.35 32.80 14.32
CA ASN A 5 26.15 32.07 13.32
C ASN A 5 25.50 30.73 12.96
N THR A 6 24.89 30.05 13.92
CA THR A 6 24.17 28.79 13.66
C THR A 6 22.93 29.02 12.79
N VAL A 7 22.18 30.10 13.03
CA VAL A 7 21.02 30.46 12.19
C VAL A 7 21.44 30.78 10.76
N ILE A 8 22.50 31.59 10.59
CA ILE A 8 23.02 31.95 9.26
C ILE A 8 23.51 30.71 8.51
N ILE A 9 24.28 29.84 9.18
CA ILE A 9 24.78 28.60 8.56
C ILE A 9 23.60 27.73 8.10
N ARG A 10 22.60 27.48 8.95
CA ARG A 10 21.42 26.68 8.59
C ARG A 10 20.64 27.28 7.41
N PHE A 11 20.47 28.60 7.40
CA PHE A 11 19.80 29.29 6.31
C PHE A 11 20.56 29.12 4.99
N MET A 12 21.87 29.32 5.00
CA MET A 12 22.72 29.14 3.81
C MET A 12 22.75 27.68 3.35
N THR A 13 22.85 26.72 4.27
CA THR A 13 22.78 25.29 3.96
C THR A 13 21.45 24.93 3.31
N ALA A 14 20.32 25.38 3.86
CA ALA A 14 19.00 25.12 3.28
C ALA A 14 18.86 25.70 1.88
N LYS A 15 19.36 26.93 1.64
CA LYS A 15 19.34 27.55 0.30
C LYS A 15 20.23 26.82 -0.69
N LEU A 16 21.42 26.38 -0.28
CA LEU A 16 22.32 25.59 -1.12
C LEU A 16 21.72 24.23 -1.48
N LEU A 17 21.13 23.52 -0.51
CA LEU A 17 20.44 22.26 -0.76
C LEU A 17 19.23 22.44 -1.67
N THR A 18 18.46 23.53 -1.48
CA THR A 18 17.34 23.87 -2.35
C THR A 18 17.81 24.10 -3.77
N LEU A 19 18.86 24.89 -3.97
CA LEU A 19 19.43 25.15 -5.29
C LEU A 19 19.94 23.87 -5.94
N TYR A 20 20.70 23.06 -5.20
CA TYR A 20 21.23 21.78 -5.67
C TYR A 20 20.12 20.84 -6.16
N HIS A 21 19.10 20.59 -5.33
CA HIS A 21 18.00 19.70 -5.71
C HIS A 21 17.12 20.30 -6.82
N SER A 22 16.94 21.62 -6.85
CA SER A 22 16.22 22.30 -7.94
C SER A 22 16.95 22.11 -9.27
N LEU A 23 18.28 22.26 -9.29
CA LEU A 23 19.09 22.01 -10.48
C LEU A 23 19.02 20.56 -10.94
N GLN A 24 19.05 19.59 -10.01
CA GLN A 24 18.86 18.17 -10.33
C GLN A 24 17.50 17.90 -10.97
N VAL A 25 16.42 18.49 -10.44
CA VAL A 25 15.07 18.35 -10.99
C VAL A 25 14.98 18.99 -12.37
N ILE A 26 15.51 20.21 -12.55
CA ILE A 26 15.53 20.89 -13.85
C ILE A 26 16.31 20.06 -14.87
N LEU A 27 17.47 19.54 -14.51
CA LEU A 27 18.27 18.69 -15.39
C LEU A 27 17.52 17.39 -15.75
N PHE A 28 16.86 16.75 -14.77
CA PHE A 28 16.05 15.55 -15.01
C PHE A 28 14.86 15.83 -15.95
N LEU A 29 14.15 16.94 -15.73
CA LEU A 29 13.05 17.38 -16.59
C LEU A 29 13.55 17.72 -18.00
N LEU A 30 14.70 18.39 -18.13
CA LEU A 30 15.33 18.70 -19.40
C LEU A 30 15.73 17.43 -20.16
N VAL A 31 16.39 16.47 -19.50
CA VAL A 31 16.76 15.18 -20.11
C VAL A 31 15.51 14.40 -20.53
N THR A 32 14.47 14.40 -19.70
CA THR A 32 13.20 13.72 -20.00
C THR A 32 12.49 14.37 -21.19
N TRP A 33 12.49 15.71 -21.25
CA TRP A 33 11.95 16.47 -22.37
C TRP A 33 12.77 16.23 -23.64
N LEU A 34 14.11 16.28 -23.60
CA LEU A 34 14.97 16.00 -24.76
C LEU A 34 14.77 14.57 -25.30
N LYS A 35 14.50 13.60 -24.43
CA LYS A 35 14.18 12.22 -24.84
C LYS A 35 12.78 12.07 -25.44
N ASN A 36 11.87 13.00 -25.16
CA ASN A 36 10.46 12.92 -25.56
C ASN A 36 9.84 14.34 -25.71
N PRO A 37 10.32 15.16 -26.67
CA PRO A 37 10.04 16.59 -26.71
C PRO A 37 8.57 16.94 -27.00
N PHE A 38 7.82 15.98 -27.54
CA PHE A 38 6.39 16.11 -27.87
C PHE A 38 5.48 15.35 -26.90
N ARG A 39 6.01 14.84 -25.78
CA ARG A 39 5.16 14.18 -24.78
C ARG A 39 4.29 15.23 -24.11
N ASN A 40 3.00 15.23 -24.44
CA ASN A 40 2.02 16.11 -23.80
C ASN A 40 1.91 15.75 -22.30
N PRO A 41 2.37 16.60 -21.36
CA PRO A 41 2.28 16.30 -19.92
C PRO A 41 0.82 16.33 -19.42
N TRP A 42 -0.08 16.92 -20.21
CA TRP A 42 -1.52 16.97 -19.98
C TRP A 42 -2.27 15.90 -20.78
N SER A 43 -1.56 14.99 -21.45
CA SER A 43 -2.21 13.82 -22.05
C SER A 43 -2.84 13.00 -20.94
N VAL A 44 -4.15 12.80 -21.05
CA VAL A 44 -4.84 11.83 -20.20
C VAL A 44 -4.20 10.48 -20.50
N LYS A 45 -3.60 9.85 -19.48
CA LYS A 45 -3.08 8.49 -19.60
C LYS A 45 -4.19 7.62 -20.18
N LEU A 46 -3.86 6.86 -21.22
CA LEU A 46 -4.83 6.00 -21.89
C LEU A 46 -5.52 5.14 -20.82
N LYS A 47 -6.85 5.26 -20.73
CA LYS A 47 -7.64 4.37 -19.88
C LYS A 47 -7.64 3.03 -20.59
N LEU A 48 -6.70 2.17 -20.22
CA LEU A 48 -6.64 0.82 -20.74
C LEU A 48 -7.96 0.13 -20.40
N GLU A 49 -8.54 -0.56 -21.37
CA GLU A 49 -9.65 -1.46 -21.09
C GLU A 49 -9.21 -2.43 -20.00
N PRO A 50 -10.00 -2.59 -18.91
CA PRO A 50 -9.64 -3.50 -17.85
C PRO A 50 -9.45 -4.90 -18.43
N PRO A 51 -8.36 -5.61 -18.07
CA PRO A 51 -8.15 -6.98 -18.52
C PRO A 51 -9.37 -7.85 -18.19
N ALA A 52 -9.79 -8.73 -19.10
CA ALA A 52 -10.98 -9.57 -18.92
C ALA A 52 -10.98 -10.38 -17.61
N ARG A 53 -9.80 -10.73 -17.09
CA ARG A 53 -9.64 -11.40 -15.78
C ARG A 53 -10.21 -10.60 -14.59
N LEU A 54 -10.38 -9.28 -14.73
CA LEU A 54 -10.97 -8.43 -13.68
C LEU A 54 -12.48 -8.56 -13.59
N THR A 55 -13.14 -9.11 -14.60
CA THR A 55 -14.59 -9.33 -14.63
C THR A 55 -14.95 -10.83 -14.70
N ASP A 56 -13.95 -11.71 -14.70
CA ASP A 56 -14.15 -13.14 -14.78
C ASP A 56 -14.70 -13.67 -13.43
N PRO A 57 -15.94 -14.21 -13.40
CA PRO A 57 -16.58 -14.68 -12.17
C PRO A 57 -15.85 -15.84 -11.51
N LYS A 58 -14.91 -16.50 -12.22
CA LYS A 58 -14.03 -17.53 -11.64
C LYS A 58 -13.21 -16.99 -10.47
N TYR A 59 -12.83 -15.71 -10.48
CA TYR A 59 -11.97 -15.13 -9.46
C TYR A 59 -12.74 -14.57 -8.26
N GLY A 60 -14.06 -14.47 -8.35
CA GLY A 60 -14.93 -14.05 -7.26
C GLY A 60 -16.22 -13.42 -7.74
N THR A 61 -17.06 -13.05 -6.77
CA THR A 61 -18.33 -12.37 -7.01
C THR A 61 -18.18 -10.88 -6.73
N HIS A 62 -18.49 -10.06 -7.73
CA HIS A 62 -18.53 -8.60 -7.60
C HIS A 62 -19.74 -8.19 -6.74
N LYS A 63 -19.49 -7.35 -5.74
CA LYS A 63 -20.51 -6.84 -4.83
C LYS A 63 -20.32 -5.36 -4.56
N TYR A 64 -21.41 -4.75 -4.13
CA TYR A 64 -21.48 -3.33 -3.82
C TYR A 64 -22.13 -3.15 -2.47
N LEU A 65 -21.58 -2.25 -1.66
CA LEU A 65 -22.22 -1.82 -0.43
C LEU A 65 -22.00 -0.32 -0.21
N LYS A 66 -22.84 0.27 0.63
CA LYS A 66 -22.69 1.67 1.03
C LYS A 66 -21.91 1.75 2.33
N ALA A 67 -20.75 2.39 2.32
CA ALA A 67 -19.92 2.60 3.51
C ALA A 67 -19.47 4.07 3.56
N ASN A 68 -19.53 4.68 4.74
CA ASN A 68 -19.16 6.08 4.95
C ASN A 68 -19.75 7.03 3.87
N ASN A 69 -21.06 6.86 3.62
CA ASN A 69 -21.86 7.60 2.65
C ASN A 69 -21.45 7.47 1.17
N ILE A 70 -20.58 6.54 0.81
CA ILE A 70 -20.22 6.27 -0.59
C ILE A 70 -20.52 4.82 -0.99
N LYS A 71 -20.76 4.59 -2.28
CA LYS A 71 -20.81 3.23 -2.84
C LYS A 71 -19.38 2.69 -2.99
N LEU A 72 -19.09 1.59 -2.30
CA LEU A 72 -17.87 0.82 -2.49
C LEU A 72 -18.16 -0.46 -3.27
N HIS A 73 -17.29 -0.75 -4.23
CA HIS A 73 -17.20 -2.02 -4.91
C HIS A 73 -16.14 -2.90 -4.23
N TYR A 74 -16.44 -4.19 -4.12
CA TYR A 74 -15.49 -5.21 -3.70
C TYR A 74 -15.80 -6.54 -4.38
N VAL A 75 -14.79 -7.38 -4.53
CA VAL A 75 -14.92 -8.77 -4.98
C VAL A 75 -14.72 -9.67 -3.78
N GLU A 76 -15.63 -10.61 -3.58
CA GLU A 76 -15.47 -11.67 -2.57
C GLU A 76 -15.24 -13.04 -3.23
N SER A 77 -14.41 -13.86 -2.61
CA SER A 77 -14.14 -15.23 -3.05
C SER A 77 -13.89 -16.12 -1.84
N GLY A 78 -14.61 -17.25 -1.78
CA GLY A 78 -14.59 -18.18 -0.64
C GLY A 78 -15.99 -18.59 -0.22
N ASP A 79 -16.05 -19.57 0.67
CA ASP A 79 -17.29 -20.02 1.31
C ASP A 79 -17.39 -19.36 2.70
N PRO A 80 -18.47 -18.59 3.00
CA PRO A 80 -18.60 -17.88 4.27
C PRO A 80 -18.72 -18.82 5.49
N THR A 81 -18.96 -20.12 5.28
CA THR A 81 -18.96 -21.15 6.33
C THR A 81 -17.55 -21.67 6.64
N LYS A 82 -16.57 -21.36 5.80
CA LYS A 82 -15.16 -21.74 5.97
C LYS A 82 -14.41 -20.64 6.73
N PRO A 83 -13.27 -20.98 7.35
CA PRO A 83 -12.51 -20.02 8.15
C PRO A 83 -11.84 -18.89 7.33
N LEU A 84 -11.80 -19.01 6.00
CA LEU A 84 -11.13 -18.05 5.11
C LEU A 84 -12.06 -17.52 4.03
N MET A 85 -12.16 -16.19 3.98
CA MET A 85 -12.81 -15.42 2.93
C MET A 85 -11.81 -14.40 2.37
N CYS A 86 -11.71 -14.31 1.04
CA CYS A 86 -10.92 -13.29 0.37
C CYS A 86 -11.82 -12.13 -0.04
N ILE A 87 -11.44 -10.91 0.32
CA ILE A 87 -12.14 -9.67 -0.03
C ILE A 87 -11.13 -8.72 -0.69
N ALA A 88 -11.35 -8.37 -1.95
CA ALA A 88 -10.57 -7.39 -2.70
C ALA A 88 -11.42 -6.14 -2.92
N ILE A 89 -10.98 -4.99 -2.44
CA ILE A 89 -11.80 -3.77 -2.38
C ILE A 89 -11.25 -2.74 -3.36
N ASP A 90 -12.14 -2.13 -4.14
CA ASP A 90 -11.81 -0.89 -4.82
C ASP A 90 -11.91 0.25 -3.82
N MET A 91 -10.78 0.87 -3.48
CA MET A 91 -10.80 2.07 -2.64
C MET A 91 -11.62 3.18 -3.30
N ARG A 92 -12.15 4.11 -2.49
CA ARG A 92 -12.73 5.37 -2.98
C ARG A 92 -11.85 5.99 -4.07
N GLY A 93 -12.44 6.38 -5.20
CA GLY A 93 -11.70 6.93 -6.34
C GLY A 93 -11.20 5.89 -7.35
N TYR A 94 -11.25 4.60 -7.03
CA TYR A 94 -10.73 3.51 -7.87
C TYR A 94 -11.85 2.60 -8.41
N GLY A 95 -11.53 1.83 -9.46
CA GLY A 95 -12.38 0.79 -10.06
C GLY A 95 -13.85 1.19 -10.20
N ASP A 96 -14.77 0.42 -9.61
CA ASP A 96 -16.21 0.68 -9.65
C ASP A 96 -16.77 1.37 -8.38
N SER A 97 -15.88 1.68 -7.44
CA SER A 97 -16.19 2.52 -6.28
C SER A 97 -16.44 3.97 -6.69
N GLU A 98 -17.24 4.65 -5.87
CA GLU A 98 -17.59 6.06 -6.07
C GLU A 98 -16.34 6.97 -6.02
N LYS A 99 -16.37 8.04 -6.82
CA LYS A 99 -15.23 8.94 -7.05
C LYS A 99 -15.68 10.39 -6.81
N PRO A 100 -15.97 10.77 -5.56
CA PRO A 100 -16.42 12.12 -5.25
C PRO A 100 -15.35 13.14 -5.68
N GLU A 101 -15.79 14.27 -6.21
CA GLU A 101 -14.91 15.37 -6.62
C GLU A 101 -14.39 16.12 -5.40
N GLY A 102 -13.13 16.57 -5.43
CA GLY A 102 -12.54 17.36 -4.34
C GLY A 102 -11.55 16.59 -3.47
N ILE A 103 -10.41 17.22 -3.15
CA ILE A 103 -9.31 16.60 -2.40
C ILE A 103 -9.70 16.26 -0.95
N GLU A 104 -10.71 16.94 -0.41
CA GLU A 104 -11.23 16.76 0.94
C GLU A 104 -11.83 15.38 1.18
N HIS A 105 -12.29 14.71 0.12
CA HIS A 105 -12.83 13.36 0.19
C HIS A 105 -11.75 12.27 0.23
N TYR A 106 -10.48 12.62 -0.04
CA TYR A 106 -9.35 11.69 -0.10
C TYR A 106 -8.40 11.86 1.10
N LYS A 107 -8.89 12.50 2.16
CA LYS A 107 -8.17 12.54 3.44
C LYS A 107 -8.04 11.13 4.01
N LEU A 108 -6.89 10.85 4.60
CA LEU A 108 -6.58 9.53 5.15
C LEU A 108 -7.61 9.02 6.18
N ASN A 109 -8.10 9.91 7.05
CA ASN A 109 -9.17 9.57 8.00
C ASN A 109 -10.48 9.14 7.31
N THR A 110 -10.78 9.73 6.15
CA THR A 110 -11.95 9.37 5.34
C THR A 110 -11.79 7.98 4.75
N LEU A 111 -10.62 7.68 4.15
CA LEU A 111 -10.32 6.36 3.58
C LEU A 111 -10.33 5.26 4.66
N ALA A 112 -9.82 5.55 5.85
CA ALA A 112 -9.89 4.64 6.99
C ALA A 112 -11.32 4.40 7.48
N ALA A 113 -12.17 5.43 7.45
CA ALA A 113 -13.59 5.31 7.79
C ALA A 113 -14.34 4.45 6.76
N ASP A 114 -14.03 4.58 5.47
CA ASP A 114 -14.58 3.74 4.39
C ASP A 114 -14.34 2.25 4.69
N LEU A 115 -13.08 1.90 4.95
CA LEU A 115 -12.72 0.52 5.26
C LEU A 115 -13.33 0.03 6.57
N ARG A 116 -13.34 0.88 7.61
CA ARG A 116 -13.96 0.55 8.90
C ARG A 116 -15.42 0.19 8.73
N ASP A 117 -16.17 1.01 7.99
CA ASP A 117 -17.60 0.81 7.80
C ASP A 117 -17.90 -0.40 6.90
N LEU A 118 -17.07 -0.63 5.87
CA LEU A 118 -17.14 -1.84 5.04
C LEU A 118 -16.89 -3.11 5.86
N VAL A 119 -15.76 -3.19 6.57
CA VAL A 119 -15.38 -4.37 7.35
C VAL A 119 -16.38 -4.64 8.48
N ARG A 120 -16.97 -3.59 9.08
CA ARG A 120 -18.07 -3.74 10.05
C ARG A 120 -19.29 -4.42 9.46
N GLN A 121 -19.67 -4.04 8.25
CA GLN A 121 -20.80 -4.66 7.55
C GLN A 121 -20.49 -6.10 7.12
N LEU A 122 -19.22 -6.41 6.83
CA LEU A 122 -18.77 -7.77 6.45
C LEU A 122 -18.48 -8.69 7.65
N GLY A 123 -18.47 -8.19 8.89
CA GLY A 123 -18.26 -9.01 10.09
C GLY A 123 -16.81 -9.43 10.38
N ALA A 124 -15.80 -8.87 9.71
CA ALA A 124 -14.38 -9.30 9.80
C ALA A 124 -13.50 -8.37 10.67
N LEU A 125 -13.84 -8.24 11.96
CA LEU A 125 -14.00 -6.92 12.60
C LEU A 125 -12.79 -6.09 13.07
N THR A 126 -11.53 -6.54 13.11
CA THR A 126 -10.52 -5.77 13.88
C THR A 126 -9.14 -5.60 13.23
N PRO A 127 -8.46 -6.65 12.73
CA PRO A 127 -7.06 -6.53 12.31
C PRO A 127 -6.83 -5.60 11.10
N PRO A 128 -7.61 -5.68 10.00
CA PRO A 128 -7.39 -4.81 8.84
C PRO A 128 -7.58 -3.33 9.17
N ILE A 129 -8.54 -3.00 10.04
CA ILE A 129 -8.81 -1.61 10.44
C ILE A 129 -7.68 -1.05 11.30
N ASN A 130 -7.11 -1.85 12.20
CA ASN A 130 -6.02 -1.43 13.07
C ASN A 130 -4.74 -1.08 12.29
N TYR A 131 -4.48 -1.73 11.16
CA TYR A 131 -3.37 -1.36 10.25
C TYR A 131 -3.46 0.11 9.81
N TYR A 132 -4.64 0.55 9.36
CA TYR A 132 -4.83 1.94 8.96
C TYR A 132 -4.75 2.88 10.16
N ARG A 133 -5.31 2.52 11.32
CA ARG A 133 -5.21 3.32 12.55
C ARG A 133 -3.75 3.53 12.99
N ALA A 134 -2.91 2.50 12.86
CA ALA A 134 -1.50 2.58 13.19
C ALA A 134 -0.74 3.58 12.31
N ASN A 135 -1.09 3.70 11.02
CA ASN A 135 -0.48 4.69 10.11
C ASN A 135 -0.80 6.15 10.47
N PHE A 136 -1.76 6.41 11.37
CA PHE A 136 -2.14 7.77 11.80
C PHE A 136 -1.72 8.12 13.23
N GLY A 137 -1.18 7.16 13.97
CA GLY A 137 -0.60 7.37 15.31
C GLY A 137 0.86 7.76 15.22
N TYR A 138 1.18 8.95 14.71
CA TYR A 138 2.56 9.47 14.78
C TYR A 138 2.83 10.02 16.20
N SER A 139 2.86 9.15 17.22
CA SER A 139 3.63 9.37 18.45
C SER A 139 3.62 8.15 19.36
N SER A 140 4.75 8.00 20.07
CA SER A 140 5.09 7.08 21.15
C SER A 140 5.62 5.71 20.73
N GLU A 141 6.74 5.36 21.35
CA GLU A 141 7.51 4.12 21.24
C GLU A 141 6.66 2.92 20.84
N LEU A 142 7.10 2.19 19.80
CA LEU A 142 6.60 0.85 19.52
C LEU A 142 6.90 -0.01 20.75
N LYS A 143 5.93 -0.14 21.66
CA LYS A 143 5.95 -1.18 22.67
C LYS A 143 5.50 -2.45 21.94
N PRO A 144 6.39 -3.42 21.68
CA PRO A 144 5.98 -4.69 21.13
C PRO A 144 5.15 -5.36 22.21
N GLN A 145 3.84 -5.29 22.06
CA GLN A 145 2.92 -5.99 22.93
C GLN A 145 2.36 -7.15 22.11
N ASP A 146 3.20 -8.18 21.97
CA ASP A 146 2.82 -9.47 21.38
C ASP A 146 1.91 -10.19 22.37
N GLN A 147 0.66 -9.73 22.49
CA GLN A 147 -0.36 -10.32 23.37
C GLN A 147 -0.98 -11.57 22.76
N GLN A 148 -0.83 -11.79 21.44
CA GLN A 148 -1.34 -12.96 20.74
C GLN A 148 -0.41 -13.38 19.59
N PRO A 149 0.04 -14.64 19.56
CA PRO A 149 0.90 -15.16 18.50
C PRO A 149 0.10 -15.37 17.22
N VAL A 150 -0.09 -14.31 16.45
CA VAL A 150 -0.70 -14.40 15.12
C VAL A 150 0.39 -14.74 14.10
N PRO A 151 0.27 -15.85 13.36
CA PRO A 151 1.20 -16.16 12.28
C PRO A 151 1.28 -14.99 11.29
N PHE A 152 2.50 -14.56 10.98
CA PHE A 152 2.74 -13.40 10.12
C PHE A 152 3.68 -13.77 8.97
N LEU A 153 3.23 -13.59 7.73
CA LEU A 153 4.09 -13.68 6.54
C LEU A 153 4.53 -12.28 6.11
N PHE A 154 5.84 -12.02 6.14
CA PHE A 154 6.44 -10.83 5.54
C PHE A 154 7.18 -11.21 4.25
N ALA A 155 6.57 -10.89 3.11
CA ALA A 155 7.11 -11.21 1.78
C ALA A 155 7.43 -9.95 0.98
N HIS A 156 8.58 -9.91 0.31
CA HIS A 156 8.94 -8.82 -0.61
C HIS A 156 9.83 -9.29 -1.76
N GLY A 157 9.94 -8.49 -2.83
CA GLY A 157 10.77 -8.81 -3.98
C GLY A 157 12.27 -8.58 -3.74
N SER A 158 13.14 -9.33 -4.40
CA SER A 158 14.61 -9.18 -4.27
C SER A 158 15.14 -7.87 -4.86
N ASN A 159 14.44 -7.27 -5.82
CA ASN A 159 14.77 -5.99 -6.45
C ASN A 159 14.09 -4.78 -5.77
N GLU A 160 13.53 -4.97 -4.58
CA GLU A 160 12.90 -3.92 -3.78
C GLU A 160 13.95 -2.92 -3.25
N LYS A 161 13.78 -1.63 -3.54
CA LYS A 161 14.74 -0.57 -3.20
C LYS A 161 14.51 0.04 -1.81
N TYR A 162 13.31 -0.09 -1.26
CA TYR A 162 12.89 0.57 -0.03
C TYR A 162 12.89 -0.37 1.19
N LEU A 163 12.98 -1.70 0.99
CA LEU A 163 13.05 -2.71 2.05
C LEU A 163 14.48 -3.28 2.16
N ASN A 164 15.27 -2.71 3.06
CA ASN A 164 16.64 -3.18 3.33
C ASN A 164 16.68 -4.35 4.33
N ALA A 165 17.84 -5.00 4.45
CA ALA A 165 18.05 -6.13 5.36
C ALA A 165 17.76 -5.79 6.83
N LYS A 166 18.08 -4.56 7.25
CA LYS A 166 17.86 -4.09 8.62
C LYS A 166 16.37 -4.07 8.99
N ILE A 167 15.48 -3.76 8.04
CA ILE A 167 14.03 -3.83 8.28
C ILE A 167 13.61 -5.27 8.57
N ARG A 168 14.13 -6.26 7.81
CA ARG A 168 13.83 -7.68 8.07
C ARG A 168 14.33 -8.15 9.43
N GLU A 169 15.54 -7.73 9.81
CA GLU A 169 16.11 -8.04 11.13
C GLU A 169 15.25 -7.45 12.24
N ASN A 170 14.84 -6.19 12.13
CA ASN A 170 13.94 -5.54 13.09
C ASN A 170 12.58 -6.24 13.18
N ILE A 171 12.03 -6.72 12.06
CA ILE A 171 10.76 -7.46 12.09
C ILE A 171 10.90 -8.75 12.90
N LYS A 172 12.02 -9.49 12.75
CA LYS A 172 12.29 -10.70 13.53
C LYS A 172 12.45 -10.44 15.03
N THR A 173 12.94 -9.26 15.42
CA THR A 173 13.05 -8.93 16.85
C THR A 173 11.72 -8.52 17.47
N LEU A 174 10.80 -7.97 16.66
CA LEU A 174 9.50 -7.48 17.11
C LEU A 174 8.40 -8.56 17.10
N TYR A 175 8.48 -9.53 16.19
CA TYR A 175 7.44 -10.54 15.99
C TYR A 175 8.01 -11.96 16.08
N GLN A 176 7.55 -12.74 17.05
CA GLN A 176 8.09 -14.09 17.30
C GLN A 176 7.63 -15.13 16.26
N HIS A 177 6.47 -14.91 15.63
CA HIS A 177 5.84 -15.85 14.69
C HIS A 177 5.85 -15.34 13.26
N VAL A 178 6.96 -14.71 12.84
CA VAL A 178 7.13 -14.19 11.48
C VAL A 178 7.87 -15.17 10.57
N GLU A 179 7.27 -15.46 9.41
CA GLU A 179 7.93 -16.07 8.27
C GLU A 179 8.36 -14.97 7.30
N ILE A 180 9.64 -14.93 6.92
CA ILE A 180 10.16 -13.96 5.94
C ILE A 180 10.47 -14.68 4.64
N ALA A 181 9.94 -14.15 3.54
CA ALA A 181 10.17 -14.69 2.20
C ALA A 181 10.64 -13.60 1.24
N ILE A 182 11.59 -13.96 0.37
CA ILE A 182 12.08 -13.09 -0.71
C ILE A 182 11.64 -13.71 -2.03
N ILE A 183 10.99 -12.90 -2.87
CA ILE A 183 10.52 -13.30 -4.18
C ILE A 183 11.59 -12.89 -5.19
N GLU A 184 12.35 -13.88 -5.66
CA GLU A 184 13.42 -13.66 -6.61
C GLU A 184 12.91 -13.09 -7.94
N ASP A 185 13.71 -12.19 -8.52
CA ASP A 185 13.46 -11.46 -9.76
C ASP A 185 12.24 -10.54 -9.73
N SER A 186 11.82 -10.10 -8.54
CA SER A 186 10.64 -9.24 -8.36
C SER A 186 10.97 -7.95 -7.60
N GLY A 187 10.28 -6.87 -7.94
CA GLY A 187 10.39 -5.54 -7.35
C GLY A 187 9.31 -5.25 -6.29
N HIS A 188 8.70 -4.07 -6.39
CA HIS A 188 7.75 -3.57 -5.39
C HIS A 188 6.36 -4.17 -5.53
N PHE A 189 5.90 -4.40 -6.76
CA PHE A 189 4.55 -4.88 -7.05
C PHE A 189 4.58 -6.37 -7.36
N THR A 190 5.05 -7.16 -6.39
CA THR A 190 5.33 -8.59 -6.58
C THR A 190 4.12 -9.37 -7.09
N GLN A 191 2.91 -9.00 -6.68
CA GLN A 191 1.65 -9.60 -7.14
C GLN A 191 1.39 -9.39 -8.63
N GLN A 192 1.90 -8.31 -9.22
CA GLN A 192 1.76 -8.00 -10.64
C GLN A 192 2.93 -8.55 -11.46
N GLU A 193 4.12 -8.60 -10.87
CA GLU A 193 5.35 -9.03 -11.53
C GLU A 193 5.46 -10.57 -11.61
N ASP A 194 5.16 -11.29 -10.52
CA ASP A 194 5.18 -12.75 -10.47
C ASP A 194 4.02 -13.30 -9.62
N PRO A 195 2.78 -13.28 -10.16
CA PRO A 195 1.59 -13.70 -9.43
C PRO A 195 1.65 -15.16 -9.01
N GLU A 196 2.33 -16.03 -9.76
CA GLU A 196 2.39 -17.46 -9.45
C GLU A 196 3.27 -17.74 -8.22
N LYS A 197 4.46 -17.13 -8.15
CA LYS A 197 5.31 -17.23 -6.94
C LYS A 197 4.60 -16.67 -5.72
N VAL A 198 3.95 -15.52 -5.84
CA VAL A 198 3.21 -14.90 -4.74
C VAL A 198 2.05 -15.78 -4.28
N ASN A 199 1.23 -16.26 -5.21
CA ASN A 199 0.08 -17.10 -4.88
C ASN A 199 0.52 -18.41 -4.23
N LYS A 200 1.59 -19.03 -4.74
CA LYS A 200 2.18 -20.23 -4.11
C LYS A 200 2.63 -19.93 -2.69
N LEU A 201 3.36 -18.84 -2.47
CA LEU A 201 3.84 -18.45 -1.15
C LEU A 201 2.70 -18.24 -0.15
N ILE A 202 1.65 -17.52 -0.54
CA ILE A 202 0.47 -17.30 0.31
C ILE A 202 -0.22 -18.63 0.62
N ARG A 203 -0.41 -19.51 -0.37
CA ARG A 203 -1.05 -20.81 -0.17
C ARG A 203 -0.24 -21.72 0.74
N ASP A 204 1.08 -21.79 0.54
CA ASP A 204 1.97 -22.59 1.39
C ASP A 204 1.95 -22.08 2.84
N PHE A 205 1.92 -20.76 3.03
CA PHE A 205 1.82 -20.16 4.35
C PHE A 205 0.49 -20.50 5.04
N LEU A 206 -0.64 -20.33 4.34
CA LEU A 206 -1.98 -20.63 4.86
C LEU A 206 -2.14 -22.12 5.20
N ALA A 207 -1.63 -23.01 4.34
CA ALA A 207 -1.67 -24.46 4.57
C ALA A 207 -0.94 -24.86 5.86
N LYS A 208 0.19 -24.23 6.20
CA LYS A 208 0.89 -24.43 7.48
C LYS A 208 0.06 -24.03 8.69
N GLN A 209 -0.91 -23.13 8.51
CA GLN A 209 -1.83 -22.68 9.57
C GLN A 209 -3.13 -23.47 9.62
N ASN A 210 -3.28 -24.51 8.79
CA ASN A 210 -4.52 -25.27 8.61
C ASN A 210 -5.70 -24.39 8.13
N LEU A 211 -5.41 -23.41 7.27
CA LEU A 211 -6.38 -22.51 6.63
C LEU A 211 -6.47 -22.75 5.13
#